data_AF-B5WYC3-F1
#
_entry.id   AF-B5WYC3-F1
#
_cell.length_a   1.000
_cell.length_b   1.000
_cell.length_c   1.000
_cell.angle_alpha   90.00
_cell.angle_beta   90.00
_cell.angle_gamma   90.00
#
_symmetry.space_group_name_H-M   'P 1'
#
loop_
_entity.id
_entity.type
_entity.pdbx_description
1 polymer ?
#
loop_
_entity_poly.entity_id
_entity_poly.type
_entity_poly.pdbx_seq_one_letter_code
_entity_poly.pdbx_strand_id
1 'polypeptide(L)'
;MQLSSLVTFLSSVAAAAAVSVSYDTGYDDASRSMTAVSCSDGVNGLITKYGWQNQGQVAGFPHIGGADVVGGWNSPNGEGT
;
A
#
# COMPACT_ATOMS: atom_id res chain seq x y z
N MET A 1 -8.64 45.19 16.68
CA MET A 1 -9.19 43.97 16.05
C MET A 1 -8.49 43.65 14.72
N GLN A 2 -7.16 43.78 14.61
CA GLN A 2 -6.40 43.51 13.37
C GLN A 2 -5.24 42.52 13.59
N LEU A 3 -4.82 42.30 14.84
CA LEU A 3 -3.77 41.33 15.19
C LEU A 3 -4.30 39.89 15.32
N SER A 4 -5.61 39.71 15.59
CA SER A 4 -6.21 38.36 15.71
C SER A 4 -6.30 37.63 14.37
N SER A 5 -6.39 38.35 13.25
CA SER A 5 -6.54 37.77 11.91
C SER A 5 -5.24 37.18 11.36
N LEU A 6 -4.07 37.63 11.86
CA LEU A 6 -2.77 37.14 11.40
C LEU A 6 -2.38 35.81 12.07
N VAL A 7 -2.85 35.57 13.30
CA VAL A 7 -2.55 34.35 14.07
C VAL A 7 -3.28 33.12 13.51
N THR A 8 -4.44 33.30 12.86
CA THR A 8 -5.21 32.18 12.29
C THR A 8 -4.64 31.67 10.96
N PHE A 9 -3.80 32.43 10.26
CA PHE A 9 -3.31 32.06 8.93
C PHE A 9 -2.06 31.16 8.93
N LEU A 10 -1.38 31.00 10.08
CA LEU A 10 -0.08 30.30 10.17
C LEU A 10 -0.14 28.88 10.76
N SER A 11 -1.31 28.35 11.12
CA SER A 11 -1.38 27.12 11.95
C SER A 11 -1.54 25.80 11.19
N SER A 12 -1.44 25.77 9.86
CA SER A 12 -1.45 24.52 9.10
C SER A 12 -0.03 24.02 8.82
N VAL A 13 0.69 23.61 9.86
CA VAL A 13 1.85 22.71 9.71
C VAL A 13 1.29 21.31 9.48
N ALA A 14 1.39 20.80 8.26
CA ALA A 14 1.18 19.39 7.99
C ALA A 14 2.33 18.60 8.63
N ALA A 15 2.03 17.77 9.63
CA ALA A 15 3.01 16.85 10.18
C ALA A 15 3.21 15.69 9.18
N ALA A 16 4.40 15.60 8.58
CA ALA A 16 4.78 14.43 7.81
C ALA A 16 5.10 13.29 8.78
N ALA A 17 4.31 12.22 8.75
CA ALA A 17 4.66 10.99 9.44
C ALA A 17 5.76 10.27 8.63
N ALA A 18 6.90 10.01 9.26
CA ALA A 18 7.91 9.15 8.66
C ALA A 18 7.41 7.70 8.68
N VAL A 19 7.48 7.02 7.53
CA VAL A 19 7.25 5.58 7.42
C VAL A 19 8.57 4.88 7.20
N SER A 20 8.77 3.71 7.82
CA SER A 20 9.94 2.87 7.59
C SER A 20 9.76 2.09 6.29
N VAL A 21 10.77 2.11 5.44
CA VAL A 21 10.79 1.33 4.19
C VAL A 21 11.98 0.38 4.24
N SER A 22 11.73 -0.88 3.90
CA SER A 22 12.72 -1.93 3.73
C SER A 22 12.45 -2.69 2.45
N TYR A 23 13.40 -3.50 2.01
CA TYR A 23 13.24 -4.38 0.84
C TYR A 23 13.20 -5.84 1.27
N ASP A 24 12.51 -6.66 0.48
CA ASP A 24 12.53 -8.12 0.55
C ASP A 24 12.60 -8.63 -0.89
N THR A 25 13.67 -9.36 -1.22
CA THR A 25 13.93 -9.85 -2.57
C THR A 25 12.86 -10.80 -3.09
N GLY A 26 12.02 -11.34 -2.20
CA GLY A 26 10.85 -12.11 -2.58
C GLY A 26 9.78 -11.29 -3.31
N TYR A 27 9.81 -9.95 -3.31
CA TYR A 27 8.93 -9.11 -4.13
C TYR A 27 9.50 -8.80 -5.52
N ASP A 28 10.78 -9.10 -5.74
CA ASP A 28 11.44 -8.99 -7.06
C ASP A 28 11.25 -10.26 -7.91
N ASP A 29 10.77 -11.35 -7.31
CA ASP A 29 10.53 -12.62 -8.00
C ASP A 29 9.19 -12.62 -8.75
N ALA A 30 9.23 -12.30 -10.04
CA ALA A 30 8.07 -12.31 -10.93
C ALA A 30 7.32 -13.66 -10.95
N SER A 31 7.98 -14.77 -10.63
CA SER A 31 7.38 -16.11 -10.64
C SER A 31 6.67 -16.46 -9.34
N ARG A 32 6.88 -15.68 -8.27
CA ARG A 32 6.28 -15.96 -6.96
C ARG A 32 4.75 -15.92 -7.05
N SER A 33 4.13 -16.98 -6.54
CA SER A 33 2.67 -17.11 -6.52
C SER A 33 2.02 -16.02 -5.68
N MET A 34 0.90 -15.46 -6.17
CA MET A 34 0.07 -14.53 -5.40
C MET A 34 -0.60 -15.21 -4.19
N THR A 35 -0.68 -16.55 -4.16
CA THR A 35 -1.15 -17.29 -2.96
C THR A 35 -0.19 -17.23 -1.79
N ALA A 36 1.04 -16.74 -1.98
CA ALA A 36 2.06 -16.60 -0.94
C ALA A 36 2.03 -15.25 -0.21
N VAL A 37 1.07 -14.36 -0.53
CA VAL A 37 0.93 -13.04 0.09
C VAL A 37 -0.50 -12.80 0.58
N SER A 38 -0.69 -11.86 1.49
CA SER A 38 -1.99 -11.59 2.12
C SER A 38 -3.07 -11.09 1.15
N CYS A 39 -2.68 -10.41 0.07
CA CYS A 39 -3.59 -9.89 -0.95
C CYS A 39 -3.93 -10.94 -2.02
N SER A 40 -3.93 -12.22 -1.67
CA SER A 40 -4.14 -13.35 -2.58
C SER A 40 -5.55 -13.39 -3.17
N ASP A 41 -6.45 -14.15 -2.55
CA ASP A 41 -7.84 -14.39 -2.95
C ASP A 41 -8.81 -13.78 -1.91
N GLY A 42 -10.07 -14.23 -1.94
CA GLY A 42 -11.16 -13.59 -1.21
C GLY A 42 -11.75 -12.40 -1.96
N VAL A 43 -12.81 -11.79 -1.41
CA VAL A 43 -13.55 -10.70 -2.07
C VAL A 43 -12.67 -9.48 -2.38
N ASN A 44 -11.63 -9.24 -1.56
CA ASN A 44 -10.69 -8.14 -1.72
C ASN A 44 -9.37 -8.55 -2.41
N GLY A 45 -9.15 -9.84 -2.64
CA GLY A 45 -7.89 -10.37 -3.17
C GLY A 45 -7.62 -10.03 -4.63
N LEU A 46 -6.34 -9.85 -4.96
CA LEU A 46 -5.88 -9.48 -6.30
C LEU A 46 -6.07 -10.61 -7.32
N ILE A 47 -6.02 -11.88 -6.88
CA ILE A 47 -6.37 -13.04 -7.72
C ILE A 47 -7.84 -12.93 -8.13
N THR A 48 -8.73 -12.66 -7.17
CA THR A 48 -10.18 -12.60 -7.42
C THR A 48 -10.54 -11.42 -8.34
N LYS A 49 -9.93 -10.26 -8.09
CA LYS A 49 -10.26 -9.03 -8.80
C LYS A 49 -9.65 -8.94 -10.21
N TYR A 50 -8.42 -9.43 -10.38
CA TYR A 50 -7.66 -9.23 -11.62
C TYR A 50 -7.17 -10.52 -12.28
N GLY A 51 -7.29 -11.66 -11.60
CA GLY A 51 -6.80 -12.94 -12.13
C GLY A 51 -5.28 -13.12 -12.08
N TRP A 52 -4.54 -12.22 -11.42
CA TRP A 52 -3.08 -12.30 -11.30
C TRP A 52 -2.67 -13.49 -10.45
N GLN A 53 -2.01 -14.47 -11.05
CA GLN A 53 -1.55 -15.70 -10.41
C GLN A 53 -0.13 -15.57 -9.84
N ASN A 54 0.70 -14.72 -10.43
CA ASN A 54 2.06 -14.46 -9.98
C ASN A 54 2.34 -12.96 -9.89
N GLN A 55 3.39 -12.61 -9.13
CA GLN A 55 3.76 -11.21 -8.88
C GLN A 55 4.11 -10.45 -10.16
N GLY A 56 4.68 -11.11 -11.16
CA GLY A 56 5.01 -10.50 -12.45
C GLY A 56 3.79 -10.04 -13.26
N GLN A 57 2.59 -10.50 -12.92
CA GLN A 57 1.34 -10.05 -13.56
C GLN A 57 0.74 -8.80 -12.90
N VAL A 58 1.21 -8.43 -11.71
CA VAL A 58 0.70 -7.26 -10.98
C VAL A 58 1.03 -5.99 -11.77
N ALA A 59 0.03 -5.13 -11.96
CA ALA A 59 0.23 -3.84 -12.61
C ALA A 59 1.28 -3.03 -11.84
N GLY A 60 2.33 -2.60 -12.55
CA GLY A 60 3.43 -1.83 -11.95
C GLY A 60 4.56 -2.65 -11.33
N PHE A 61 4.53 -3.98 -11.42
CA PHE A 61 5.69 -4.82 -11.07
C PHE A 61 6.98 -4.31 -11.74
N PRO A 62 8.13 -4.22 -11.02
CA PRO A 62 8.37 -4.71 -9.66
C PRO A 62 8.09 -3.70 -8.52
N HIS A 63 7.32 -2.65 -8.75
CA HIS A 63 6.95 -1.70 -7.68
C HIS A 63 5.82 -2.24 -6.79
N ILE A 64 6.09 -3.35 -6.12
CA ILE A 64 5.16 -4.05 -5.22
C ILE A 64 5.84 -4.34 -3.87
N GLY A 65 5.05 -4.57 -2.82
CA GLY A 65 5.60 -4.85 -1.49
C GLY A 65 4.52 -5.06 -0.43
N GLY A 66 4.97 -5.22 0.81
CA GLY A 66 4.09 -5.20 1.98
C GLY A 66 3.88 -3.77 2.49
N ALA A 67 2.71 -3.50 3.04
CA ALA A 67 2.39 -2.25 3.73
C ALA A 67 1.68 -2.56 5.05
N ASP A 68 1.93 -1.76 6.07
CA ASP A 68 1.36 -1.89 7.42
C ASP A 68 -0.18 -1.75 7.44
N VAL A 69 -0.74 -1.01 6.48
CA VAL A 69 -2.19 -0.91 6.25
C VAL A 69 -2.84 -2.21 5.80
N VAL A 70 -2.07 -3.20 5.35
CA VAL A 70 -2.56 -4.54 4.98
C VAL A 70 -2.62 -5.41 6.22
N GLY A 71 -3.74 -5.34 6.96
CA GLY A 71 -3.93 -6.05 8.23
C GLY A 71 -4.02 -7.60 8.15
N GLY A 72 -3.81 -8.20 6.98
CA GLY A 72 -3.83 -9.65 6.79
C GLY A 72 -4.55 -10.10 5.53
N TRP A 73 -4.87 -11.40 5.48
CA TRP A 73 -5.59 -12.02 4.35
C TRP A 73 -6.92 -11.33 4.08
N ASN A 74 -7.24 -11.11 2.80
CA ASN A 74 -8.49 -10.47 2.34
C ASN A 74 -8.72 -9.05 2.91
N SER A 75 -7.64 -8.35 3.30
CA SER A 75 -7.69 -6.95 3.69
C SER A 75 -8.23 -6.08 2.54
N PRO A 76 -9.11 -5.08 2.81
CA PRO A 76 -9.61 -4.17 1.78
C PRO A 76 -8.50 -3.26 1.19
N ASN A 77 -7.36 -3.14 1.86
CA ASN A 77 -6.26 -2.25 1.48
C ASN A 77 -5.19 -2.93 0.59
N GLY A 78 -5.49 -4.12 0.03
CA GLY A 78 -4.50 -4.93 -0.66
C GLY A 78 -3.98 -4.40 -2.01
N GLU A 79 -4.64 -3.38 -2.57
CA GLU A 79 -4.27 -2.74 -3.86
C GLU A 79 -3.40 -1.50 -3.71
N GLY A 80 -3.24 -0.98 -2.48
CA GLY A 80 -2.66 0.34 -2.24
C GLY A 80 -3.58 1.45 -2.75
N THR A 81 -4.19 2.19 -1.82
CA THR A 81 -4.90 3.43 -2.12
C THR A 81 -4.19 4.59 -1.45
#